data_AF-A0A0S7WHX9-F1
#
_entry.id   AF-A0A0S7WHX9-F1
#
_cell.length_a   1.000
_cell.length_b   1.000
_cell.length_c   1.000
_cell.angle_alpha   90.00
_cell.angle_beta   90.00
_cell.angle_gamma   90.00
#
_symmetry.space_group_name_H-M   'P 1'
#
loop_
_entity.id
_entity.type
_entity.pdbx_description
1 polymer ?
#
loop_
_entity_poly.entity_id
_entity_poly.type
_entity_poly.pdbx_seq_one_letter_code
_entity_poly.pdbx_strand_id
1 'polypeptide(L)' 'MAPILKLDDHDEEKEIEFELSWLLSLSTEQRFDLMFKKSRELVGLLEANGHRRSPEIIKRT' A
#
# COMPACT_ATOMS: atom_id res chain seq x y z
N MET A 1 6.12 -9.99 -6.70
CA MET A 1 5.03 -10.45 -5.80
C MET A 1 5.60 -10.50 -4.40
N ALA A 2 4.83 -10.08 -3.39
CA ALA A 2 5.18 -10.30 -1.99
C ALA A 2 4.88 -11.78 -1.63
N PRO A 3 5.62 -12.39 -0.70
CA PRO A 3 5.31 -13.72 -0.21
C PRO A 3 3.98 -13.71 0.56
N ILE A 4 3.25 -14.81 0.52
CA ILE A 4 1.94 -14.96 1.15
C ILE A 4 2.03 -16.14 2.11
N LEU A 5 1.70 -15.92 3.38
CA LEU A 5 1.52 -17.00 4.35
C LEU A 5 0.20 -17.71 4.03
N LYS A 6 0.27 -19.03 3.86
CA LYS A 6 -0.91 -19.88 3.69
C LYS A 6 -1.08 -20.73 4.94
N LEU A 7 -2.22 -20.57 5.61
CA LEU A 7 -2.64 -21.36 6.77
C LEU A 7 -3.90 -22.14 6.43
N ASP A 8 -4.11 -23.26 7.13
CA ASP A 8 -5.35 -24.05 7.01
C ASP A 8 -6.53 -23.38 7.74
N ASP A 9 -6.24 -22.73 8.88
CA ASP A 9 -7.18 -21.91 9.67
C ASP A 9 -6.56 -20.54 9.97
N HIS A 10 -7.40 -19.53 10.26
CA HIS A 10 -6.93 -18.18 10.61
C HIS A 10 -6.18 -18.16 11.95
N ASP A 11 -5.02 -17.51 11.97
CA ASP A 11 -4.16 -17.35 13.15
C ASP A 11 -3.45 -15.99 13.09
N GLU A 12 -4.02 -15.00 13.77
CA GLU A 12 -3.54 -13.61 13.76
C GLU A 12 -2.08 -13.47 14.22
N GLU A 13 -1.67 -14.22 15.25
CA GLU A 13 -0.30 -14.14 15.78
C GLU A 13 0.72 -14.57 14.72
N LYS A 14 0.45 -15.67 14.01
CA LYS A 14 1.31 -16.15 12.93
C LYS A 14 1.32 -15.22 11.73
N GLU A 15 0.19 -14.62 11.40
CA GLU A 15 0.08 -13.64 10.31
C GLU A 15 0.97 -12.42 10.57
N ILE A 16 0.91 -11.87 11.80
CA ILE A 16 1.73 -10.73 12.22
C ILE A 16 3.21 -11.10 12.24
N GLU A 17 3.58 -12.26 12.82
CA GLU A 17 4.97 -12.69 12.90
C GLU A 17 5.58 -12.85 11.49
N PHE A 18 4.83 -13.45 10.57
CA PHE A 18 5.24 -13.59 9.18
C PHE A 18 5.44 -12.23 8.50
N GLU A 19 4.50 -11.30 8.65
CA GLU A 19 4.61 -9.99 8.04
C GLU A 19 5.82 -9.22 8.57
N LEU A 20 6.05 -9.22 9.89
CA LEU A 20 7.20 -8.58 10.51
C LEU A 20 8.52 -9.20 10.04
N SER A 21 8.61 -10.54 10.05
CA SER A 21 9.78 -11.28 9.58
C SER A 21 10.12 -10.92 8.12
N TRP A 22 9.11 -10.91 7.26
CA TRP A 22 9.28 -10.54 5.85
C TRP A 22 9.74 -9.08 5.70
N LEU A 23 9.07 -8.12 6.36
CA LEU A 23 9.41 -6.70 6.28
C LEU A 23 10.85 -6.43 6.77
N LEU A 24 11.28 -7.13 7.82
CA LEU A 24 12.64 -7.01 8.37
C LEU A 24 13.69 -7.64 7.44
N SER A 25 13.33 -8.66 6.67
CA SER A 25 14.23 -9.31 5.70
C SER A 25 14.57 -8.44 4.47
N LEU A 26 13.81 -7.36 4.24
CA LEU A 26 13.98 -6.51 3.06
C LEU A 26 15.25 -5.67 3.11
N SER A 27 15.90 -5.55 1.95
CA SER A 27 16.98 -4.57 1.76
C SER A 27 16.43 -3.13 1.77
N THR A 28 17.31 -2.15 1.96
CA THR A 28 16.92 -0.74 1.90
C THR A 28 16.28 -0.35 0.56
N GLU A 29 16.85 -0.83 -0.55
CA GLU A 29 16.28 -0.60 -1.89
C GLU A 29 14.88 -1.20 -2.02
N GLN A 30 14.70 -2.45 -1.58
CA GLN A 30 13.40 -3.12 -1.61
C GLN A 30 12.34 -2.40 -0.75
N ARG A 31 12.75 -1.85 0.40
CA ARG A 31 11.86 -1.04 1.26
C ARG A 31 11.39 0.23 0.56
N PHE A 32 12.29 0.95 -0.10
CA PHE A 32 11.92 2.14 -0.89
C PHE A 32 10.98 1.78 -2.04
N ASP A 33 11.26 0.68 -2.75
CA ASP A 33 10.39 0.17 -3.81
C ASP A 33 8.97 -0.14 -3.31
N LEU A 34 8.86 -0.76 -2.14
CA LEU A 34 7.58 -1.05 -1.49
C LEU A 34 6.82 0.24 -1.18
N MET A 35 7.51 1.20 -0.57
CA MET A 35 6.96 2.51 -0.22
C MET A 35 6.44 3.26 -1.46
N PHE A 36 7.23 3.31 -2.53
CA PHE A 36 6.82 3.98 -3.77
C PHE A 36 5.63 3.29 -4.44
N LYS A 37 5.59 1.95 -4.43
CA LYS A 37 4.43 1.20 -4.93
C LYS A 37 3.17 1.54 -4.13
N LYS A 38 3.27 1.54 -2.79
CA LYS A 38 2.12 1.85 -1.93
C LYS A 38 1.66 3.30 -2.10
N SER A 39 2.59 4.24 -2.24
CA SER A 39 2.27 5.65 -2.52
C SER A 39 1.46 5.81 -3.82
N ARG A 40 1.86 5.13 -4.90
CA ARG A 40 1.10 5.16 -6.17
C ARG A 40 -0.29 4.54 -6.04
N GLU A 41 -0.40 3.42 -5.31
CA GLU A 41 -1.70 2.78 -5.03
C GLU A 41 -2.64 3.73 -4.29
N LEU A 42 -2.15 4.37 -3.22
CA LEU A 42 -2.93 5.33 -2.44
C LEU A 42 -3.35 6.55 -3.28
N VAL A 43 -2.46 7.07 -4.12
CA VAL A 43 -2.79 8.16 -5.05
C VAL A 43 -3.91 7.74 -6.01
N GLY A 44 -3.82 6.54 -6.60
CA GLY A 44 -4.85 6.01 -7.48
C GLY A 44 -6.20 5.83 -6.77
N LEU A 45 -6.21 5.36 -5.51
CA LEU A 45 -7.42 5.26 -4.71
C LEU A 45 -8.03 6.64 -4.42
N LEU A 46 -7.21 7.63 -4.08
CA LEU A 46 -7.67 9.00 -3.83
C LEU A 46 -8.26 9.63 -5.09
N GLU A 47 -7.65 9.42 -6.25
CA GLU A 47 -8.16 9.86 -7.55
C GLU A 47 -9.49 9.19 -7.89
N ALA A 48 -9.58 7.87 -7.75
CA ALA A 48 -10.80 7.10 -8.00
C ALA A 48 -11.98 7.53 -7.11
N ASN A 49 -11.69 7.96 -5.87
CA ASN A 49 -12.70 8.47 -4.93
C ASN A 49 -12.91 9.99 -5.01
N GLY A 50 -12.31 10.66 -6.00
CA GLY A 50 -12.55 12.08 -6.27
C GLY A 50 -11.86 13.06 -5.30
N HIS A 51 -10.92 12.59 -4.48
CA HIS A 51 -10.13 13.44 -3.56
C HIS A 51 -9.04 14.25 -4.27
N ARG A 52 -8.75 13.92 -5.54
CA ARG A 52 -7.80 14.65 -6.39
C ARG A 52 -8.48 15.15 -7.66
N ARG A 53 -9.46 16.06 -7.53
CA ARG A 53 -9.96 16.81 -8.69
C ARG A 53 -8.96 17.90 -9.09
N SER A 54 -8.75 18.08 -10.39
CA SER A 54 -8.16 19.33 -10.88
C SER A 54 -9.00 20.51 -10.37
N PRO A 55 -8.39 21.65 -10.04
CA PRO A 55 -9.15 22.82 -9.59
C PRO A 55 -10.21 23.18 -10.63
N GLU A 56 -11.47 23.23 -10.20
CA GLU A 56 -12.57 23.63 -11.06
C GLU A 56 -12.41 25.13 -11.37
N ILE A 57 -12.34 25.49 -12.66
CA ILE A 57 -12.32 26.89 -13.09
C ILE A 57 -13.74 27.43 -12.93
N ILE A 58 -14.06 27.97 -11.76
CA ILE A 58 -15.34 28.63 -11.50
C ILE A 58 -15.27 30.05 -12.10
N LYS A 59 -15.91 30.27 -13.26
CA LYS A 59 -16.18 31.63 -13.74
C LYS A 59 -17.26 32.23 -12.85
N ARG A 60 -16.90 33.23 -12.04
CA ARG A 60 -17.87 34.09 -11.35
C ARG A 60 -18.39 35.10 -12.37
N THR A 61 -19.69 35.08 -12.63
CA THR A 61 -20.40 36.12 -13.38
C THR A 61 -20.26 37.46 -12.66
#